data_AF-A0A7S0QUW6-F1
#
_entry.id   AF-A0A7S0QUW6-F1
#
_cell.length_a   1.000
_cell.length_b   1.000
_cell.length_c   1.000
_cell.angle_alpha   90.00
_cell.angle_beta   90.00
_cell.angle_gamma   90.00
#
_symmetry.space_group_name_H-M   'P 1'
#
loop_
_entity.id
_entity.type
_entity.pdbx_description
1 polymer ?
#
loop_
_entity_poly.entity_id
_entity_poly.type
_entity_poly.pdbx_seq_one_letter_code
_entity_poly.pdbx_strand_id
1 'polypeptide(L)'
;QHDALLSLVHNLTMGDNIGGLMPIICESVIVPSTNPMCKKFAYDVVRWCQLEDHEWELVSSALKQDLTGPDELCHLALGLIPELPIHVATALVDEANRDITACLSSGSADVRAAAAEVVGHLLSTDGTMMHLSSSLSLEQVVDMWTDRVIRLLTDFE
;
A
#
# COMPACT_ATOMS: atom_id res chain seq x y z
N GLN A 1 -6.62 9.72 -17.30
CA GLN A 1 -7.21 9.93 -15.96
C GLN A 1 -8.73 10.09 -15.99
N HIS A 2 -9.27 11.23 -16.42
CA HIS A 2 -10.73 11.49 -16.35
C HIS A 2 -11.60 10.47 -17.10
N ASP A 3 -11.27 10.14 -18.36
CA ASP A 3 -12.08 9.20 -19.16
C ASP A 3 -12.08 7.77 -18.59
N ALA A 4 -10.95 7.34 -18.02
CA ALA A 4 -10.83 6.04 -17.37
C ALA A 4 -11.70 5.97 -16.10
N LEU A 5 -11.66 7.03 -15.27
CA LEU A 5 -12.48 7.13 -14.06
C LEU A 5 -13.98 7.21 -14.39
N LEU A 6 -14.36 7.97 -15.42
CA LEU A 6 -15.75 8.04 -15.87
C LEU A 6 -16.25 6.70 -16.39
N SER A 7 -15.43 5.99 -17.17
CA SER A 7 -15.77 4.65 -17.65
C SER A 7 -15.97 3.68 -16.48
N LEU A 8 -15.09 3.73 -15.48
CA LEU A 8 -15.19 2.93 -14.27
C LEU A 8 -16.48 3.23 -13.48
N VAL A 9 -16.77 4.51 -13.21
CA VAL A 9 -18.00 4.92 -12.51
C VAL A 9 -19.25 4.47 -13.28
N HIS A 10 -19.25 4.64 -14.60
CA HIS A 10 -20.36 4.20 -15.45
C HIS A 10 -20.61 2.69 -15.30
N ASN A 11 -19.57 1.86 -15.44
CA ASN A 11 -19.70 0.40 -15.33
C ASN A 11 -20.12 -0.01 -13.90
N LEU A 12 -19.58 0.63 -12.86
CA LEU A 12 -20.01 0.40 -11.48
C LEU A 12 -21.50 0.70 -11.28
N THR A 13 -22.01 1.79 -11.86
CA THR A 13 -23.44 2.14 -11.74
C THR A 13 -24.37 1.18 -12.48
N MET A 14 -23.86 0.48 -13.50
CA MET A 14 -24.60 -0.53 -14.26
C MET A 14 -24.50 -1.92 -13.61
N GLY A 15 -23.63 -2.11 -12.62
CA GLY A 15 -23.34 -3.42 -12.03
C GLY A 15 -22.50 -4.32 -12.93
N ASP A 16 -21.80 -3.73 -13.90
CA ASP A 16 -20.95 -4.46 -14.85
C ASP A 16 -19.64 -4.89 -14.20
N ASN A 17 -19.03 -5.96 -14.72
CA ASN A 17 -17.72 -6.41 -14.30
C ASN A 17 -16.64 -5.40 -14.76
N ILE A 18 -15.97 -4.79 -13.79
CA ILE A 18 -14.94 -3.76 -14.01
C ILE A 18 -13.51 -4.32 -14.16
N GLY A 19 -13.31 -5.65 -14.06
CA GLY A 19 -12.00 -6.28 -14.20
C GLY A 19 -11.32 -5.94 -15.53
N GLY A 20 -12.09 -5.88 -16.63
CA GLY A 20 -11.56 -5.49 -17.94
C GLY A 20 -11.08 -4.03 -18.05
N LEU A 21 -11.38 -3.18 -17.05
CA LEU A 21 -10.90 -1.80 -17.00
C LEU A 21 -9.62 -1.65 -16.18
N MET A 22 -9.22 -2.67 -15.41
CA MET A 22 -8.08 -2.58 -14.51
C MET A 22 -6.75 -2.25 -15.20
N PRO A 23 -6.42 -2.76 -16.40
CA PRO A 23 -5.20 -2.36 -17.09
C PRO A 23 -5.18 -0.85 -17.36
N ILE A 24 -6.30 -0.31 -17.84
CA ILE A 24 -6.46 1.12 -18.13
C ILE A 24 -6.40 1.95 -16.84
N ILE A 25 -7.01 1.49 -15.75
CA ILE A 25 -6.98 2.19 -14.46
C ILE A 25 -5.56 2.20 -13.89
N CYS A 26 -4.84 1.09 -13.95
CA CYS A 26 -3.45 0.99 -13.52
C CYS A 26 -2.56 1.98 -14.28
N GLU A 27 -2.59 1.94 -15.61
CA GLU A 27 -1.74 2.77 -16.46
C GLU A 27 -2.14 4.24 -16.49
N SER A 28 -3.44 4.54 -16.46
CA SER A 28 -3.95 5.89 -16.68
C SER A 28 -4.29 6.64 -15.39
N VAL A 29 -4.35 5.96 -14.24
CA VAL A 29 -4.70 6.57 -12.95
C VAL A 29 -3.69 6.21 -11.87
N ILE A 30 -3.52 4.92 -11.55
CA ILE A 30 -2.73 4.49 -10.38
C ILE A 30 -1.26 4.93 -10.48
N VAL A 31 -0.63 4.67 -11.64
CA VAL A 31 0.78 5.01 -11.87
C VAL A 31 0.99 6.52 -12.03
N PRO A 32 0.29 7.24 -12.92
CA PRO A 32 0.63 8.64 -13.22
C PRO A 32 -0.03 9.68 -12.31
N SER A 33 -1.05 9.34 -11.52
CA SER A 33 -1.79 10.33 -10.75
C SER A 33 -1.02 10.81 -9.52
N THR A 34 -0.90 12.13 -9.35
CA THR A 34 -0.46 12.75 -8.09
C THR A 34 -1.63 13.35 -7.31
N ASN A 35 -2.86 13.20 -7.81
CA ASN A 35 -4.07 13.67 -7.15
C ASN A 35 -4.55 12.62 -6.11
N PRO A 36 -4.60 12.96 -4.81
CA PRO A 36 -5.00 12.01 -3.76
C PRO A 36 -6.42 11.48 -3.91
N MET A 37 -7.36 12.28 -4.42
CA MET A 37 -8.75 11.83 -4.61
C MET A 37 -8.86 10.76 -5.70
N CYS A 38 -8.15 10.97 -6.82
CA CYS A 38 -8.09 9.98 -7.90
C CYS A 38 -7.41 8.69 -7.45
N LYS A 39 -6.31 8.81 -6.69
CA LYS A 39 -5.58 7.68 -6.12
C LYS A 39 -6.42 6.89 -5.13
N LYS A 40 -7.09 7.57 -4.19
CA LYS A 40 -7.99 6.95 -3.22
C LYS A 40 -9.03 6.10 -3.93
N PHE A 41 -9.74 6.67 -4.90
CA PHE A 41 -10.77 5.94 -5.63
C PHE A 41 -10.20 4.75 -6.42
N ALA A 42 -9.04 4.91 -7.05
CA ALA A 42 -8.39 3.81 -7.77
C ALA A 42 -7.93 2.69 -6.81
N TYR A 43 -7.39 3.02 -5.64
CA TYR A 43 -7.04 2.04 -4.61
C TYR A 43 -8.24 1.35 -3.98
N ASP A 44 -9.35 2.06 -3.78
CA ASP A 44 -10.60 1.46 -3.36
C ASP A 44 -11.06 0.40 -4.38
N VAL A 45 -10.91 0.69 -5.68
CA VAL A 45 -11.24 -0.26 -6.75
C VAL A 45 -10.30 -1.46 -6.77
N VAL A 46 -8.99 -1.27 -6.55
CA VAL A 46 -8.02 -2.37 -6.43
C VAL A 46 -8.45 -3.37 -5.36
N ARG A 47 -9.00 -2.91 -4.22
CA ARG A 47 -9.49 -3.81 -3.15
C ARG A 47 -10.66 -4.71 -3.57
N TRP A 48 -11.40 -4.34 -4.62
CA TRP A 48 -12.59 -5.07 -5.06
C TRP A 48 -12.39 -5.87 -6.35
N CYS A 49 -11.25 -5.69 -7.02
CA CYS A 49 -10.95 -6.34 -8.28
C CYS A 49 -9.97 -7.50 -8.11
N GLN A 50 -10.17 -8.56 -8.89
CA GLN A 50 -9.11 -9.54 -9.12
C GLN A 50 -8.14 -8.96 -10.14
N LEU A 51 -6.87 -8.88 -9.76
CA LEU A 51 -5.80 -8.37 -10.60
C LEU A 51 -4.88 -9.50 -11.07
N GLU A 52 -4.35 -9.33 -12.27
CA GLU A 52 -3.27 -10.13 -12.83
C GLU A 52 -1.89 -9.67 -12.32
N ASP A 53 -0.87 -10.51 -12.45
CA ASP A 53 0.48 -10.24 -11.95
C ASP A 53 1.04 -8.90 -12.46
N HIS A 54 0.84 -8.59 -13.76
CA HIS A 54 1.31 -7.34 -14.34
C HIS A 54 0.63 -6.09 -13.73
N GLU A 55 -0.63 -6.21 -13.30
CA GLU A 55 -1.36 -5.12 -12.64
C GLU A 55 -0.84 -4.93 -11.22
N TRP A 56 -0.53 -6.02 -10.51
CA TRP A 56 0.11 -5.94 -9.19
C TRP A 56 1.50 -5.31 -9.25
N GLU A 57 2.27 -5.53 -10.32
CA GLU A 57 3.55 -4.83 -10.54
C GLU A 57 3.34 -3.32 -10.67
N LEU A 58 2.33 -2.88 -11.44
CA LEU A 58 1.99 -1.47 -11.60
C LEU A 58 1.51 -0.84 -10.29
N VAL A 59 0.65 -1.54 -9.54
CA VAL A 59 0.19 -1.12 -8.22
C VAL A 59 1.36 -1.00 -7.25
N SER A 60 2.24 -2.00 -7.19
CA SER A 60 3.41 -2.00 -6.30
C SER A 60 4.38 -0.88 -6.63
N SER A 61 4.61 -0.62 -7.92
CA SER A 61 5.40 0.52 -8.38
C SER A 61 4.82 1.86 -7.91
N ALA A 62 3.50 2.04 -8.06
CA ALA A 62 2.81 3.24 -7.61
C ALA A 62 2.83 3.40 -6.08
N LEU A 63 2.67 2.31 -5.33
CA LEU A 63 2.75 2.32 -3.86
C LEU A 63 4.13 2.79 -3.38
N LYS A 64 5.21 2.27 -3.97
CA LYS A 64 6.58 2.72 -3.65
C LYS A 64 6.75 4.22 -3.91
N GLN A 65 6.25 4.70 -5.04
CA GLN A 65 6.30 6.13 -5.34
C GLN A 65 5.54 6.95 -4.29
N ASP A 66 4.33 6.51 -3.91
CA ASP A 66 3.48 7.24 -2.98
C ASP A 66 3.98 7.23 -1.54
N LEU A 67 4.65 6.16 -1.10
CA LEU A 67 5.30 6.09 0.22
C LEU A 67 6.32 7.22 0.42
N THR A 68 6.94 7.70 -0.66
CA THR A 68 7.88 8.83 -0.66
C THR A 68 7.24 10.16 -1.06
N GLY A 69 5.93 10.16 -1.32
CA GLY A 69 5.15 11.31 -1.76
C GLY A 69 4.65 12.20 -0.61
N PRO A 70 3.75 13.16 -0.91
CA PRO A 70 3.03 13.94 0.09
C PRO A 70 2.26 13.05 1.08
N ASP A 71 2.05 13.56 2.30
CA ASP A 71 1.44 12.81 3.40
C ASP A 71 0.09 12.17 3.03
N GLU A 72 -0.76 12.82 2.21
CA GLU A 72 -2.03 12.21 1.79
C GLU A 72 -1.83 10.98 0.89
N LEU A 73 -0.88 11.03 -0.05
CA LEU A 73 -0.59 9.88 -0.92
C LEU A 73 0.09 8.75 -0.13
N CYS A 74 1.03 9.11 0.74
CA CYS A 74 1.70 8.17 1.63
C CYS A 74 0.68 7.42 2.51
N HIS A 75 -0.24 8.15 3.15
CA HIS A 75 -1.31 7.56 3.96
C HIS A 75 -2.22 6.62 3.14
N LEU A 76 -2.60 7.01 1.92
CA LEU A 76 -3.41 6.16 1.04
C LEU A 76 -2.68 4.89 0.62
N ALA A 77 -1.39 4.98 0.31
CA ALA A 77 -0.55 3.84 -0.05
C ALA A 77 -0.41 2.87 1.12
N LEU A 78 -0.09 3.37 2.32
CA LEU A 78 -0.03 2.58 3.54
C LEU A 78 -1.35 1.82 3.77
N GLY A 79 -2.49 2.49 3.60
CA GLY A 79 -3.81 1.88 3.77
C GLY A 79 -4.18 0.79 2.75
N LEU A 80 -3.40 0.59 1.68
CA LEU A 80 -3.62 -0.51 0.73
C LEU A 80 -2.72 -1.72 1.03
N ILE A 81 -1.57 -1.54 1.68
CA ILE A 81 -0.59 -2.62 1.92
C ILE A 81 -1.19 -3.85 2.63
N PRO A 82 -2.01 -3.71 3.68
CA PRO A 82 -2.62 -4.86 4.38
C PRO A 82 -3.58 -5.67 3.51
N GLU A 83 -4.08 -5.10 2.42
CA GLU A 83 -5.04 -5.74 1.52
C GLU A 83 -4.35 -6.46 0.34
N LEU A 84 -3.02 -6.37 0.24
CA LEU A 84 -2.27 -6.99 -0.84
C LEU A 84 -2.22 -8.52 -0.69
N PRO A 85 -2.26 -9.27 -1.81
CA PRO A 85 -1.94 -10.69 -1.77
C PRO A 85 -0.55 -10.92 -1.18
N ILE A 86 -0.38 -12.00 -0.43
CA ILE A 86 0.83 -12.21 0.38
C ILE A 86 2.14 -12.16 -0.43
N HIS A 87 2.15 -12.71 -1.64
CA HIS A 87 3.31 -12.71 -2.52
C HIS A 87 3.68 -11.30 -3.01
N VAL A 88 2.68 -10.43 -3.21
CA VAL A 88 2.85 -9.01 -3.55
C VAL A 88 3.36 -8.24 -2.33
N ALA A 89 2.76 -8.48 -1.17
CA ALA A 89 3.15 -7.83 0.08
C ALA A 89 4.60 -8.14 0.45
N THR A 90 5.04 -9.41 0.35
CA THR A 90 6.43 -9.79 0.65
C THR A 90 7.43 -9.16 -0.32
N ALA A 91 7.11 -9.15 -1.63
CA ALA A 91 7.96 -8.49 -2.62
C ALA A 91 8.04 -6.97 -2.39
N LEU A 92 6.92 -6.33 -2.04
CA LEU A 92 6.89 -4.92 -1.69
C LEU A 92 7.73 -4.62 -0.46
N VAL A 93 7.67 -5.45 0.58
CA VAL A 93 8.47 -5.29 1.80
C VAL A 93 9.97 -5.40 1.50
N ASP A 94 10.38 -6.35 0.66
CA ASP A 94 11.79 -6.50 0.28
C ASP A 94 12.35 -5.21 -0.36
N GLU A 95 11.55 -4.55 -1.17
CA GLU A 95 11.96 -3.36 -1.92
C GLU A 95 11.75 -2.05 -1.15
N ALA A 96 10.69 -1.96 -0.34
CA ALA A 96 10.19 -0.72 0.25
C ALA A 96 10.31 -0.65 1.78
N ASN A 97 10.95 -1.63 2.44
CA ASN A 97 11.09 -1.63 3.91
C ASN A 97 11.69 -0.33 4.46
N ARG A 98 12.62 0.32 3.73
CA ARG A 98 13.24 1.58 4.15
C ARG A 98 12.23 2.73 4.15
N ASP A 99 11.36 2.77 3.14
CA ASP A 99 10.34 3.81 3.00
C ASP A 99 9.23 3.61 4.03
N ILE A 100 8.78 2.37 4.26
CA ILE A 100 7.84 2.02 5.33
C ILE A 100 8.42 2.42 6.70
N THR A 101 9.71 2.13 6.93
CA THR A 101 10.40 2.55 8.16
C THR A 101 10.43 4.07 8.31
N ALA A 102 10.68 4.80 7.23
CA ALA A 102 10.69 6.26 7.26
C ALA A 102 9.32 6.82 7.67
N CYS A 103 8.23 6.19 7.23
CA CYS A 103 6.86 6.58 7.58
C CYS A 103 6.58 6.48 9.09
N LEU A 104 7.17 5.52 9.81
CA LEU A 104 7.07 5.42 11.28
C LEU A 104 7.67 6.65 12.00
N SER A 105 8.57 7.38 11.33
CA SER A 105 9.20 8.60 11.83
C SER A 105 8.71 9.87 11.11
N SER A 106 7.61 9.80 10.35
CA SER A 106 7.05 10.94 9.63
C SER A 106 6.65 12.07 10.60
N GLY A 107 6.69 13.32 10.12
CA GLY A 107 6.15 14.47 10.86
C GLY A 107 4.63 14.40 11.05
N SER A 108 3.92 13.76 10.13
CA SER A 108 2.47 13.59 10.17
C SER A 108 2.05 12.47 11.12
N ALA A 109 1.15 12.77 12.05
CA ALA A 109 0.60 11.78 12.98
C ALA A 109 -0.20 10.69 12.24
N ASP A 110 -0.94 11.07 11.19
CA ASP A 110 -1.77 10.16 10.40
C ASP A 110 -0.90 9.16 9.61
N VAL A 111 0.24 9.62 9.08
CA VAL A 111 1.21 8.75 8.39
C VAL A 111 1.88 7.81 9.38
N ARG A 112 2.30 8.30 10.56
CA ARG A 112 2.90 7.44 11.60
C ARG A 112 1.93 6.37 12.08
N ALA A 113 0.67 6.74 12.32
CA ALA A 113 -0.37 5.81 12.77
C ALA A 113 -0.65 4.73 11.71
N ALA A 114 -0.85 5.13 10.44
CA ALA A 114 -1.04 4.19 9.35
C ALA A 114 0.17 3.28 9.16
N ALA A 115 1.39 3.81 9.27
CA ALA A 115 2.61 3.00 9.17
C ALA A 115 2.74 1.98 10.31
N ALA A 116 2.38 2.38 11.53
CA ALA A 116 2.37 1.46 12.67
C ALA A 116 1.33 0.34 12.49
N GLU A 117 0.14 0.65 11.95
CA GLU A 117 -0.88 -0.34 11.61
C GLU A 117 -0.40 -1.33 10.55
N VAL A 118 0.21 -0.82 9.46
CA VAL A 118 0.79 -1.66 8.40
C VAL A 118 1.85 -2.60 8.95
N VAL A 119 2.77 -2.07 9.76
CA VAL A 119 3.83 -2.88 10.39
C VAL A 119 3.22 -3.93 11.31
N GLY A 120 2.26 -3.56 12.15
CA GLY A 120 1.55 -4.51 13.01
C GLY A 120 0.88 -5.62 12.20
N HIS A 121 0.21 -5.27 11.10
CA HIS A 121 -0.40 -6.24 10.19
C HIS A 121 0.64 -7.19 9.59
N LEU A 122 1.72 -6.66 8.99
CA LEU A 122 2.79 -7.44 8.37
C LEU A 122 3.47 -8.40 9.36
N LEU A 123 3.66 -7.98 10.61
CA LEU A 123 4.25 -8.80 11.66
C LEU A 123 3.28 -9.87 12.20
N SER A 124 1.97 -9.62 12.13
CA SER A 124 0.94 -10.55 12.60
C SER A 124 0.53 -11.62 11.58
N THR A 125 0.82 -11.39 10.30
CA THR A 125 0.44 -12.31 9.21
C THR A 125 1.50 -13.41 9.05
N ASP A 126 1.10 -14.67 9.23
CA ASP A 126 2.03 -15.81 9.29
C ASP A 126 3.01 -15.90 8.12
N GLY A 127 2.54 -15.73 6.88
CA GLY A 127 3.42 -15.87 5.71
C GLY A 127 4.37 -14.69 5.51
N THR A 128 3.98 -13.47 5.88
CA THR A 128 4.90 -12.32 5.88
C THR A 128 5.90 -12.43 7.01
N MET A 129 5.50 -12.90 8.19
CA MET A 129 6.43 -13.18 9.29
C MET A 129 7.45 -14.25 8.89
N MET A 130 7.00 -15.38 8.33
CA MET A 130 7.88 -16.43 7.83
C MET A 130 8.90 -15.88 6.83
N HIS A 131 8.45 -15.04 5.89
CA HIS A 131 9.33 -14.37 4.92
C HIS A 131 10.35 -13.45 5.61
N LEU A 132 9.90 -12.59 6.52
CA LEU A 132 10.76 -11.66 7.27
C LEU A 132 11.82 -12.39 8.10
N SER A 133 11.47 -13.53 8.70
CA SER A 133 12.40 -14.37 9.47
C SER A 133 13.37 -15.19 8.61
N SER A 134 13.18 -15.22 7.29
CA SER A 134 14.01 -16.03 6.38
C SER A 134 15.36 -15.38 6.04
N SER A 135 15.51 -14.08 6.30
CA SER A 135 16.71 -13.30 5.99
C SER A 135 17.13 -12.43 7.18
N LEU A 136 18.43 -12.47 7.50
CA LEU A 136 19.02 -11.67 8.57
C LEU A 136 18.85 -10.15 8.35
N SER A 137 18.77 -9.70 7.09
CA SER A 137 18.52 -8.28 6.79
C SER A 137 17.11 -7.85 7.14
N LEU A 138 16.12 -8.73 6.96
CA LEU A 138 14.72 -8.46 7.27
C LEU A 138 14.42 -8.67 8.76
N GLU A 139 15.13 -9.59 9.43
CA GLU A 139 15.07 -9.74 10.88
C GLU A 139 15.46 -8.44 11.61
N GLN A 140 16.52 -7.75 11.15
CA GLN A 140 16.89 -6.43 11.68
C GLN A 140 15.81 -5.37 11.45
N VAL A 141 15.07 -5.47 10.34
CA VAL A 141 13.93 -4.60 10.05
C VAL A 141 12.80 -4.89 11.02
N VAL A 142 12.50 -6.16 11.30
CA VAL A 142 11.49 -6.58 12.29
C VAL A 142 11.81 -6.05 13.68
N ASP A 143 13.05 -6.20 14.14
CA ASP A 143 13.48 -5.70 15.45
C ASP A 143 13.28 -4.18 15.56
N MET A 144 13.74 -3.45 14.55
CA MET A 144 13.59 -1.99 14.47
C MET A 144 12.11 -1.57 14.44
N TRP A 145 11.29 -2.24 13.63
CA TRP A 145 9.86 -1.98 13.53
C TRP A 145 9.14 -2.22 14.85
N THR A 146 9.43 -3.35 15.50
CA THR A 146 8.85 -3.71 16.78
C THR A 146 9.18 -2.66 17.85
N ASP A 147 10.45 -2.27 17.96
CA ASP A 147 10.88 -1.24 18.91
C ASP A 147 10.24 0.13 18.61
N ARG A 148 10.06 0.49 17.34
CA ARG A 148 9.39 1.74 16.94
C ARG A 148 7.91 1.73 17.28
N VAL A 149 7.20 0.64 16.98
CA VAL A 149 5.77 0.50 17.29
C VAL A 149 5.54 0.52 18.80
N ILE A 150 6.36 -0.19 19.58
CA ILE A 150 6.29 -0.15 21.05
C ILE A 150 6.45 1.28 21.57
N ARG A 151 7.46 2.01 21.11
CA ARG A 151 7.66 3.41 21.51
C ARG A 151 6.47 4.30 21.17
N LEU A 152 5.93 4.17 19.96
CA LEU A 152 4.73 4.92 19.57
C LEU A 152 3.57 4.62 20.53
N LEU A 153 3.32 3.36 20.87
CA LEU A 153 2.22 2.96 21.76
C LEU A 153 2.40 3.49 23.19
N THR A 154 3.63 3.51 23.71
CA THR A 154 3.92 4.00 25.07
C THR A 154 3.92 5.53 25.17
N ASP A 155 4.21 6.24 24.08
CA ASP A 155 4.15 7.72 24.06
C ASP A 155 2.71 8.26 24.06
N PHE A 156 1.69 7.40 23.88
CA PHE A 156 0.27 7.73 24.00
C PHE A 156 -0.29 7.65 25.43
N GLU A 157 0.47 7.13 26.41
CA GLU A 157 0.11 7.09 27.85
C GLU A 157 0.65 8.29 28.64
#